data_AF-A0A0M1JL39-F1
#
_entry.id   AF-A0A0M1JL39-F1
#
_cell.length_a   1.000
_cell.length_b   1.000
_cell.length_c   1.000
_cell.angle_alpha   90.00
_cell.angle_beta   90.00
_cell.angle_gamma   90.00
#
_symmetry.space_group_name_H-M   'P 1'
#
loop_
_entity.id
_entity.type
_entity.pdbx_description
1 polymer ?
#
loop_
_entity_poly.entity_id
_entity_poly.type
_entity_poly.pdbx_seq_one_letter_code
_entity_poly.pdbx_strand_id
1 'polypeptide(L)'
;MTKPHLTYLDTLPIRPEQLTSSADLRFTFTGTFKSLLQQTNHTPIAPPKPTPNPETFLKTLKTHSKIYQASMSRQFAADLPPDIEQTTLKDEPKDWFIKTADFRDDCDRVLQHRNGEYTQLLKDLAIYDQILQEHCDKIIVLRPSNYGKYDVLINAAMQCLGYTKEQFQFIIVQPIKLYAFHKPSQKIHPIPDIATDELIKEIGMDALRWHSFRVPLTGVAPINISTAGQPTPADSLYRVQATHARCCALLKRAAQQGIIELDTNDQWQITAIPPSSSENPGDNPHTLTLTHQLQSTPQILEQSAKELAPNLLCQHLETLRETCELWFKSLTLDAENCTLLLKVKQTFFDILQNVLKIQAAELAGVN
;
A
#
# COMPACT_ATOMS: atom_id res chain seq x y z
N MET A 1 -22.52 -6.32 -13.14
CA MET A 1 -21.66 -5.42 -12.35
C MET A 1 -21.56 -6.00 -10.95
N THR A 2 -20.36 -6.41 -10.52
CA THR A 2 -20.11 -6.85 -9.14
C THR A 2 -20.34 -5.69 -8.19
N LYS A 3 -20.98 -5.94 -7.05
CA LYS A 3 -21.20 -4.92 -6.01
C LYS A 3 -19.83 -4.39 -5.53
N PRO A 4 -19.66 -3.08 -5.31
CA PRO A 4 -18.42 -2.55 -4.74
C PRO A 4 -18.21 -3.07 -3.32
N HIS A 5 -16.98 -3.43 -3.01
CA HIS A 5 -16.53 -3.85 -1.70
C HIS A 5 -16.29 -2.60 -0.84
N LEU A 6 -17.04 -2.43 0.23
CA LEU A 6 -16.94 -1.27 1.11
C LEU A 6 -15.74 -1.45 2.04
N THR A 7 -14.74 -0.56 1.91
CA THR A 7 -13.52 -0.61 2.72
C THR A 7 -13.39 0.61 3.61
N TYR A 8 -13.21 0.43 4.91
CA TYR A 8 -12.81 1.50 5.81
C TYR A 8 -11.29 1.53 5.96
N LEU A 9 -10.67 2.64 5.55
CA LEU A 9 -9.22 2.86 5.68
C LEU A 9 -8.95 3.76 6.88
N ASP A 10 -8.59 3.15 8.01
CA ASP A 10 -8.24 3.85 9.24
C ASP A 10 -6.77 4.29 9.20
N THR A 11 -6.57 5.61 9.09
CA THR A 11 -5.26 6.26 9.06
C THR A 11 -5.20 7.37 10.10
N LEU A 12 -4.01 7.63 10.62
CA LEU A 12 -3.81 8.80 11.47
C LEU A 12 -3.91 10.07 10.61
N PRO A 13 -4.61 11.13 11.08
CA PRO A 13 -4.78 12.37 10.33
C PRO A 13 -3.54 13.28 10.40
N ILE A 14 -2.35 12.70 10.19
CA ILE A 14 -1.05 13.38 10.25
C ILE A 14 -0.58 13.63 8.83
N ARG A 15 -0.25 14.88 8.52
CA ARG A 15 0.34 15.25 7.23
C ARG A 15 1.86 15.06 7.25
N PRO A 16 2.50 14.74 6.11
CA PRO A 16 3.96 14.61 6.03
C PRO A 16 4.71 15.77 6.69
N GLU A 17 4.26 17.01 6.46
CA GLU A 17 4.95 18.23 6.93
C GLU A 17 4.87 18.43 8.45
N GLN A 18 4.02 17.66 9.15
CA GLN A 18 3.88 17.69 10.60
C GLN A 18 4.83 16.72 11.31
N LEU A 19 5.55 15.89 10.56
CA LEU A 19 6.49 14.92 11.11
C LEU A 19 7.86 15.54 11.36
N THR A 20 8.39 15.33 12.55
CA THR A 20 9.75 15.73 12.95
C THR A 20 10.83 14.72 12.55
N SER A 21 10.44 13.54 12.06
CA SER A 21 11.32 12.43 11.69
C SER A 21 10.89 11.87 10.34
N SER A 22 11.84 11.67 9.44
CA SER A 22 11.57 11.11 8.12
C SER A 22 11.24 9.61 8.18
N ALA A 23 11.62 8.94 9.28
CA ALA A 23 11.35 7.52 9.51
C ALA A 23 9.85 7.18 9.37
N ASP A 24 8.98 8.07 9.84
CA ASP A 24 7.53 7.85 9.96
C ASP A 24 6.73 8.32 8.73
N LEU A 25 7.38 8.82 7.69
CA LEU A 25 6.71 9.40 6.51
C LEU A 25 5.75 8.45 5.80
N ARG A 26 6.07 7.16 5.74
CA ARG A 26 5.40 6.20 4.85
C ARG A 26 3.91 6.04 5.15
N PHE A 27 3.49 6.07 6.41
CA PHE A 27 2.08 5.89 6.76
C PHE A 27 1.22 7.12 6.40
N THR A 28 1.84 8.28 6.16
CA THR A 28 1.15 9.54 5.86
C THR A 28 0.70 9.66 4.41
N PHE A 29 1.15 8.78 3.51
CA PHE A 29 0.74 8.76 2.09
C PHE A 29 -0.68 8.21 1.86
N THR A 30 -1.62 8.65 2.69
CA THR A 30 -3.03 8.25 2.69
C THR A 30 -3.72 8.47 1.34
N GLY A 31 -3.31 9.49 0.58
CA GLY A 31 -3.81 9.75 -0.77
C GLY A 31 -3.50 8.63 -1.77
N THR A 32 -2.31 8.04 -1.69
CA THR A 32 -1.91 6.90 -2.54
C THR A 32 -2.70 5.65 -2.15
N PHE A 33 -2.83 5.35 -0.86
CA PHE A 33 -3.61 4.19 -0.39
C PHE A 33 -5.09 4.30 -0.78
N LYS A 34 -5.70 5.47 -0.64
CA LYS A 34 -7.08 5.72 -1.09
C LYS A 34 -7.22 5.54 -2.60
N SER A 35 -6.28 6.08 -3.38
CA SER A 35 -6.33 5.98 -4.84
C SER A 35 -6.16 4.54 -5.31
N LEU A 36 -5.27 3.77 -4.68
CA LEU A 36 -5.11 2.34 -4.94
C LEU A 36 -6.42 1.57 -4.72
N LEU A 37 -7.12 1.83 -3.60
CA LEU A 37 -8.42 1.22 -3.34
C LEU A 37 -9.48 1.66 -4.38
N GLN A 38 -9.57 2.96 -4.66
CA GLN A 38 -10.56 3.52 -5.61
C GLN A 38 -10.39 3.06 -7.06
N GLN A 39 -9.18 2.71 -7.47
CA GLN A 39 -8.88 2.18 -8.81
C GLN A 39 -9.25 0.70 -8.94
N THR A 40 -9.80 0.10 -7.89
CA THR A 40 -10.31 -1.27 -7.85
C THR A 40 -11.76 -1.26 -7.37
N ASN A 41 -12.38 -2.44 -7.22
CA ASN A 41 -13.77 -2.53 -6.78
C ASN A 41 -13.96 -2.16 -5.28
N HIS A 42 -13.04 -1.41 -4.66
CA HIS A 42 -13.09 -0.98 -3.27
C HIS A 42 -13.57 0.46 -3.15
N THR A 43 -14.64 0.71 -2.39
CA THR A 43 -15.15 2.06 -2.11
C THR A 43 -14.77 2.46 -0.68
N PRO A 44 -13.93 3.50 -0.49
CA PRO A 44 -13.60 4.01 0.83
C PRO A 44 -14.82 4.59 1.53
N ILE A 45 -15.09 4.17 2.78
CA ILE A 45 -16.16 4.71 3.62
C ILE A 45 -15.61 5.60 4.73
N ALA A 46 -16.47 6.48 5.26
CA ALA A 46 -16.18 7.29 6.45
C ALA A 46 -16.49 6.51 7.74
N PRO A 47 -15.87 6.86 8.88
CA PRO A 47 -16.19 6.20 10.14
C PRO A 47 -17.62 6.56 10.60
N PRO A 48 -18.28 5.66 11.34
CA PRO A 48 -19.62 5.87 11.87
C PRO A 48 -19.63 7.03 12.86
N LYS A 49 -20.74 7.75 12.88
CA LYS A 49 -21.05 8.78 13.87
C LYS A 49 -22.45 8.54 14.43
N PRO A 50 -22.63 8.56 15.76
CA PRO A 50 -21.64 8.84 16.80
C PRO A 50 -20.69 7.66 17.09
N THR A 51 -19.56 7.95 17.74
CA THR A 51 -18.62 6.92 18.22
C THR A 51 -19.30 6.01 19.24
N PRO A 52 -19.15 4.68 19.14
CA PRO A 52 -19.80 3.75 20.05
C PRO A 52 -19.34 3.93 21.49
N ASN A 53 -20.26 3.75 22.44
CA ASN A 53 -19.97 3.79 23.86
C ASN A 53 -19.32 2.45 24.30
N PRO A 54 -18.07 2.46 24.83
CA PRO A 54 -17.37 1.24 25.26
C PRO A 54 -18.10 0.45 26.35
N GLU A 55 -18.85 1.10 27.24
CA GLU A 55 -19.64 0.43 28.28
C GLU A 55 -20.77 -0.40 27.65
N THR A 56 -21.52 0.20 26.72
CA THR A 56 -22.62 -0.48 26.03
C THR A 56 -22.09 -1.66 25.22
N PHE A 57 -20.98 -1.48 24.52
CA PHE A 57 -20.33 -2.54 23.78
C PHE A 57 -19.82 -3.67 24.69
N LEU A 58 -19.18 -3.35 25.83
CA LEU A 58 -18.76 -4.39 26.75
C LEU A 58 -19.95 -5.20 27.29
N LYS A 59 -21.10 -4.56 27.56
CA LYS A 59 -22.31 -5.27 28.00
C LYS A 59 -22.77 -6.32 26.98
N THR A 60 -22.67 -6.06 25.68
CA THR A 60 -23.00 -7.06 24.64
C THR A 60 -21.96 -8.19 24.59
N LEU A 61 -20.69 -7.88 24.87
CA LEU A 61 -19.60 -8.86 24.88
C LEU A 61 -19.61 -9.80 26.09
N LYS A 62 -20.20 -9.42 27.23
CA LYS A 62 -20.18 -10.25 28.46
C LYS A 62 -20.80 -11.63 28.28
N THR A 63 -21.71 -11.81 27.32
CA THR A 63 -22.33 -13.12 27.00
C THR A 63 -21.53 -13.92 25.97
N HIS A 64 -20.48 -13.34 25.39
CA HIS A 64 -19.68 -13.98 24.35
C HIS A 64 -18.75 -15.04 24.96
N SER A 65 -18.72 -16.25 24.39
CA SER A 65 -18.00 -17.41 24.93
C SER A 65 -16.47 -17.23 25.07
N LYS A 66 -15.91 -16.26 24.35
CA LYS A 66 -14.50 -15.88 24.39
C LYS A 66 -14.18 -14.72 25.35
N ILE A 67 -15.16 -14.26 26.11
CA ILE A 67 -15.00 -13.22 27.13
C ILE A 67 -15.16 -13.86 28.50
N TYR A 68 -14.33 -13.46 29.45
CA TYR A 68 -14.37 -13.99 30.81
C TYR A 68 -13.93 -12.93 31.82
N GLN A 69 -14.26 -13.16 33.09
CA GLN A 69 -13.85 -12.33 34.20
C GLN A 69 -12.97 -13.15 35.14
N ALA A 70 -11.78 -12.65 35.46
CA ALA A 70 -10.80 -13.34 36.28
C ALA A 70 -9.85 -12.36 36.98
N SER A 71 -9.13 -12.83 37.98
CA SER A 71 -8.15 -12.04 38.72
C SER A 71 -6.85 -11.85 37.94
N MET A 72 -6.56 -12.76 37.01
CA MET A 72 -5.45 -12.71 36.05
C MET A 72 -5.81 -13.47 34.75
N SER A 73 -4.97 -13.34 33.72
CA SER A 73 -5.19 -14.05 32.45
C SER A 73 -5.02 -15.57 32.60
N ARG A 74 -5.66 -16.34 31.73
CA ARG A 74 -5.51 -17.80 31.66
C ARG A 74 -4.04 -18.24 31.55
N GLN A 75 -3.22 -17.47 30.83
CA GLN A 75 -1.81 -17.80 30.60
C GLN A 75 -0.97 -17.61 31.86
N PHE A 76 -1.25 -16.59 32.67
CA PHE A 76 -0.56 -16.42 33.95
C PHE A 76 -1.06 -17.39 35.02
N ALA A 77 -2.33 -17.81 34.95
CA ALA A 77 -2.88 -18.82 35.82
C ALA A 77 -2.43 -20.26 35.47
N ALA A 78 -1.78 -20.48 34.31
CA ALA A 78 -1.48 -21.81 33.80
C ALA A 78 -0.54 -22.63 34.70
N ASP A 79 0.38 -21.97 35.40
CA ASP A 79 1.33 -22.60 36.32
C ASP A 79 0.81 -22.71 37.76
N LEU A 80 -0.44 -22.29 38.00
CA LEU A 80 -1.09 -22.29 39.32
C LEU A 80 -2.08 -23.47 39.45
N PRO A 81 -2.47 -23.85 40.68
CA PRO A 81 -3.52 -24.84 40.90
C PRO A 81 -4.81 -24.51 40.12
N PRO A 82 -5.51 -25.51 39.56
CA PRO A 82 -6.70 -25.28 38.72
C PRO A 82 -7.86 -24.61 39.48
N ASP A 83 -7.85 -24.68 40.80
CA ASP A 83 -8.82 -24.09 41.71
C ASP A 83 -8.35 -22.74 42.32
N ILE A 84 -7.28 -22.14 41.79
CA ILE A 84 -6.68 -20.91 42.35
C ILE A 84 -7.67 -19.73 42.42
N GLU A 85 -8.58 -19.62 41.44
CA GLU A 85 -9.64 -18.59 41.40
C GLU A 85 -10.79 -18.87 42.38
N GLN A 86 -10.94 -20.11 42.85
CA GLN A 86 -11.91 -20.49 43.89
C GLN A 86 -11.29 -20.53 45.28
N THR A 87 -9.97 -20.53 45.38
CA THR A 87 -9.20 -20.59 46.62
C THR A 87 -8.52 -19.25 46.89
N THR A 88 -7.24 -19.12 46.57
CA THR A 88 -6.39 -17.99 46.95
C THR A 88 -6.85 -16.66 46.35
N LEU A 89 -7.37 -16.66 45.12
CA LEU A 89 -7.76 -15.45 44.39
C LEU A 89 -9.28 -15.20 44.41
N LYS A 90 -10.04 -15.93 45.24
CA LYS A 90 -11.50 -15.86 45.24
C LYS A 90 -12.04 -14.45 45.48
N ASP A 91 -11.45 -13.75 46.45
CA ASP A 91 -11.86 -12.41 46.88
C ASP A 91 -11.02 -11.31 46.21
N GLU A 92 -10.09 -11.69 45.32
CA GLU A 92 -9.31 -10.73 44.57
C GLU A 92 -10.18 -10.05 43.49
N PRO A 93 -9.95 -8.74 43.25
CA PRO A 93 -10.72 -7.99 42.27
C PRO A 93 -10.39 -8.45 40.85
N LYS A 94 -11.41 -8.46 39.97
CA LYS A 94 -11.34 -9.14 38.66
C LYS A 94 -11.45 -8.18 37.49
N ASP A 95 -10.62 -8.42 36.48
CA ASP A 95 -10.65 -7.72 35.20
C ASP A 95 -11.51 -8.51 34.20
N TRP A 96 -12.00 -7.84 33.15
CA TRP A 96 -12.64 -8.49 32.00
C TRP A 96 -11.60 -8.76 30.91
N PHE A 97 -11.52 -10.01 30.46
CA PHE A 97 -10.56 -10.47 29.47
C PHE A 97 -11.23 -10.97 28.19
N ILE A 98 -10.50 -10.87 27.08
CA ILE A 98 -10.79 -11.52 25.81
C ILE A 98 -9.74 -12.60 25.52
N LYS A 99 -10.17 -13.78 25.04
CA LYS A 99 -9.33 -14.96 24.81
C LYS A 99 -8.40 -14.86 23.59
N THR A 100 -7.62 -13.79 23.49
CA THR A 100 -6.73 -13.51 22.34
C THR A 100 -5.60 -14.52 22.19
N ALA A 101 -5.19 -15.20 23.26
CA ALA A 101 -4.15 -16.23 23.17
C ALA A 101 -4.58 -17.43 22.30
N ASP A 102 -5.88 -17.66 22.14
CA ASP A 102 -6.41 -18.68 21.22
C ASP A 102 -6.15 -18.29 19.74
N PHE A 103 -5.72 -17.04 19.47
CA PHE A 103 -5.54 -16.44 18.15
C PHE A 103 -4.12 -15.88 17.93
N ARG A 104 -3.09 -16.57 18.43
CA ARG A 104 -1.65 -16.26 18.25
C ARG A 104 -1.13 -15.04 19.02
N ASP A 105 -1.90 -14.53 19.98
CA ASP A 105 -1.38 -13.58 20.97
C ASP A 105 -0.64 -14.35 22.09
N ASP A 106 0.30 -13.68 22.77
CA ASP A 106 1.09 -14.29 23.83
C ASP A 106 0.25 -14.48 25.11
N CYS A 107 -0.72 -13.59 25.36
CA CYS A 107 -1.60 -13.63 26.52
C CYS A 107 -2.96 -12.99 26.23
N ASP A 108 -3.98 -13.43 26.95
CA ASP A 108 -5.32 -12.84 26.88
C ASP A 108 -5.31 -11.36 27.31
N ARG A 109 -6.00 -10.50 26.57
CA ARG A 109 -6.00 -9.06 26.79
C ARG A 109 -7.17 -8.59 27.67
N VAL A 110 -6.89 -7.59 28.50
CA VAL A 110 -7.89 -6.91 29.31
C VAL A 110 -8.72 -5.96 28.44
N LEU A 111 -10.04 -6.05 28.55
CA LEU A 111 -11.01 -5.11 27.98
C LEU A 111 -11.44 -4.04 28.98
N GLN A 112 -11.57 -4.42 30.25
CA GLN A 112 -11.91 -3.51 31.35
C GLN A 112 -11.14 -3.92 32.60
N HIS A 113 -10.46 -2.96 33.21
CA HIS A 113 -9.82 -3.14 34.50
C HIS A 113 -10.85 -3.23 35.64
N ARG A 114 -10.47 -3.88 36.72
CA ARG A 114 -11.24 -4.06 37.96
C ARG A 114 -11.70 -2.77 38.62
N ASN A 115 -10.99 -1.66 38.38
CA ASN A 115 -11.35 -0.30 38.82
C ASN A 115 -12.45 0.33 37.94
N GLY A 116 -12.90 -0.36 36.90
CA GLY A 116 -13.92 0.09 35.95
C GLY A 116 -13.38 0.74 34.67
N GLU A 117 -12.08 1.01 34.58
CA GLU A 117 -11.48 1.69 33.43
C GLU A 117 -11.45 0.82 32.17
N TYR A 118 -11.88 1.40 31.04
CA TYR A 118 -11.90 0.75 29.73
C TYR A 118 -10.57 0.88 29.00
N THR A 119 -10.06 -0.23 28.46
CA THR A 119 -8.80 -0.23 27.72
C THR A 119 -8.96 0.38 26.32
N GLN A 120 -7.85 0.82 25.73
CA GLN A 120 -7.86 1.30 24.34
C GLN A 120 -8.30 0.18 23.36
N LEU A 121 -7.95 -1.08 23.65
CA LEU A 121 -8.39 -2.23 22.88
C LEU A 121 -9.92 -2.31 22.83
N LEU A 122 -10.61 -2.19 23.98
CA LEU A 122 -12.07 -2.22 23.99
C LEU A 122 -12.69 -1.09 23.16
N LYS A 123 -12.11 0.12 23.25
CA LYS A 123 -12.57 1.28 22.46
C LYS A 123 -12.41 1.04 20.96
N ASP A 124 -11.25 0.52 20.54
CA ASP A 124 -10.98 0.21 19.14
C ASP A 124 -11.91 -0.91 18.63
N LEU A 125 -12.09 -1.99 19.42
CA LEU A 125 -13.01 -3.07 19.08
C LEU A 125 -14.44 -2.58 18.91
N ALA A 126 -14.91 -1.68 19.79
CA ALA A 126 -16.26 -1.12 19.67
C ALA A 126 -16.47 -0.39 18.35
N ILE A 127 -15.47 0.40 17.93
CA ILE A 127 -15.49 1.14 16.66
C ILE A 127 -15.49 0.17 15.47
N TYR A 128 -14.54 -0.77 15.45
CA TYR A 128 -14.38 -1.68 14.31
C TYR A 128 -15.51 -2.70 14.18
N ASP A 129 -16.06 -3.18 15.30
CA ASP A 129 -17.25 -4.03 15.32
C ASP A 129 -18.44 -3.31 14.69
N GLN A 130 -18.73 -2.08 15.13
CA GLN A 130 -19.83 -1.30 14.57
C GLN A 130 -19.68 -1.09 13.05
N ILE A 131 -18.47 -0.75 12.58
CA ILE A 131 -18.19 -0.55 11.16
C ILE A 131 -18.49 -1.81 10.35
N LEU A 132 -18.04 -2.98 10.82
CA LEU A 132 -18.26 -4.24 10.12
C LEU A 132 -19.73 -4.67 10.15
N GLN A 133 -20.46 -4.40 11.25
CA GLN A 133 -21.90 -4.67 11.34
C GLN A 133 -22.72 -3.79 10.37
N GLU A 134 -22.32 -2.54 10.15
CA GLU A 134 -22.97 -1.59 9.22
C GLU A 134 -22.69 -1.87 7.73
N HIS A 135 -22.37 -3.12 7.38
CA HIS A 135 -22.12 -3.62 6.01
C HIS A 135 -20.81 -3.12 5.37
N CYS A 136 -19.82 -2.74 6.18
CA CYS A 136 -18.44 -2.66 5.68
C CYS A 136 -17.90 -4.07 5.44
N ASP A 137 -17.29 -4.30 4.28
CA ASP A 137 -16.74 -5.61 3.95
C ASP A 137 -15.31 -5.79 4.49
N LYS A 138 -14.53 -4.70 4.58
CA LYS A 138 -13.14 -4.73 5.03
C LYS A 138 -12.69 -3.47 5.79
N ILE A 139 -11.96 -3.65 6.88
CA ILE A 139 -11.22 -2.60 7.59
C ILE A 139 -9.72 -2.79 7.36
N ILE A 140 -9.03 -1.71 6.98
CA ILE A 140 -7.58 -1.65 6.93
C ILE A 140 -7.09 -0.54 7.86
N VAL A 141 -6.30 -0.89 8.86
CA VAL A 141 -5.71 0.05 9.81
C VAL A 141 -4.23 0.22 9.52
N LEU A 142 -3.77 1.46 9.39
CA LEU A 142 -2.36 1.80 9.17
C LEU A 142 -1.80 2.54 10.38
N ARG A 143 -0.71 2.04 10.96
CA ARG A 143 -0.01 2.69 12.08
C ARG A 143 1.52 2.63 11.90
N PRO A 144 2.28 3.61 12.43
CA PRO A 144 3.73 3.57 12.45
C PRO A 144 4.28 2.46 13.37
N SER A 145 5.57 2.15 13.22
CA SER A 145 6.25 1.08 13.97
C SER A 145 6.29 1.27 15.48
N ASN A 146 6.08 2.49 16.00
CA ASN A 146 6.01 2.75 17.43
C ASN A 146 4.77 2.13 18.12
N TYR A 147 3.78 1.64 17.36
CA TYR A 147 2.66 0.84 17.89
C TYR A 147 3.10 -0.58 18.29
N GLY A 148 4.36 -0.96 18.10
CA GLY A 148 4.95 -2.18 18.66
C GLY A 148 4.30 -3.44 18.11
N LYS A 149 3.70 -4.26 18.99
CA LYS A 149 2.98 -5.50 18.64
C LYS A 149 1.46 -5.35 18.73
N TYR A 150 0.93 -4.13 18.63
CA TYR A 150 -0.52 -3.89 18.74
C TYR A 150 -1.31 -4.58 17.62
N ASP A 151 -0.68 -4.80 16.47
CA ASP A 151 -1.25 -5.60 15.37
C ASP A 151 -1.58 -7.03 15.80
N VAL A 152 -0.71 -7.69 16.55
CA VAL A 152 -0.92 -9.08 17.01
C VAL A 152 -2.17 -9.17 17.87
N LEU A 153 -2.27 -8.32 18.89
CA LEU A 153 -3.34 -8.39 19.87
C LEU A 153 -4.69 -7.95 19.30
N ILE A 154 -4.73 -6.92 18.45
CA ILE A 154 -6.01 -6.45 17.89
C ILE A 154 -6.53 -7.38 16.80
N ASN A 155 -5.65 -7.95 15.96
CA ASN A 155 -6.06 -8.98 15.01
C ASN A 155 -6.57 -10.24 15.73
N ALA A 156 -5.94 -10.62 16.86
CA ALA A 156 -6.41 -11.72 17.69
C ALA A 156 -7.79 -11.41 18.28
N ALA A 157 -8.00 -10.20 18.78
CA ALA A 157 -9.26 -9.78 19.38
C ALA A 157 -10.41 -9.70 18.35
N MET A 158 -10.16 -9.20 17.14
CA MET A 158 -11.15 -9.21 16.06
C MET A 158 -11.55 -10.63 15.65
N GLN A 159 -10.60 -11.56 15.59
CA GLN A 159 -10.91 -12.98 15.36
C GLN A 159 -11.64 -13.63 16.54
N CYS A 160 -11.41 -13.16 17.78
CA CYS A 160 -12.23 -13.57 18.91
C CYS A 160 -13.71 -13.21 18.66
N LEU A 161 -14.00 -12.01 18.15
CA LEU A 161 -15.36 -11.56 17.82
C LEU A 161 -15.96 -12.24 16.59
N GLY A 162 -15.19 -13.06 15.86
CA GLY A 162 -15.67 -13.87 14.72
C GLY A 162 -15.35 -13.29 13.35
N TYR A 163 -14.64 -12.17 13.28
CA TYR A 163 -14.21 -11.58 12.00
C TYR A 163 -13.00 -12.31 11.41
N THR A 164 -12.95 -12.42 10.09
CA THR A 164 -11.82 -13.04 9.39
C THR A 164 -10.67 -12.06 9.16
N LYS A 165 -9.48 -12.58 8.82
CA LYS A 165 -8.31 -11.75 8.48
C LYS A 165 -8.48 -10.95 7.20
N GLU A 166 -9.41 -11.38 6.35
CA GLU A 166 -9.79 -10.66 5.13
C GLU A 166 -10.67 -9.45 5.45
N GLN A 167 -11.52 -9.55 6.49
CA GLN A 167 -12.41 -8.47 6.93
C GLN A 167 -11.69 -7.42 7.79
N PHE A 168 -10.64 -7.80 8.52
CA PHE A 168 -9.87 -6.86 9.34
C PHE A 168 -8.36 -7.08 9.16
N GLN A 169 -7.67 -6.02 8.74
CA GLN A 169 -6.23 -6.03 8.54
C GLN A 169 -5.59 -4.84 9.26
N PHE A 170 -4.68 -5.12 10.19
CA PHE A 170 -3.82 -4.10 10.81
C PHE A 170 -2.42 -4.17 10.23
N ILE A 171 -1.93 -3.05 9.67
CA ILE A 171 -0.64 -2.93 9.02
C ILE A 171 0.24 -1.98 9.82
N ILE A 172 1.32 -2.54 10.36
CA ILE A 172 2.42 -1.74 10.91
C ILE A 172 3.35 -1.33 9.77
N VAL A 173 3.36 -0.03 9.51
CA VAL A 173 4.24 0.56 8.51
C VAL A 173 5.62 0.74 9.13
N GLN A 174 6.58 -0.01 8.61
CA GLN A 174 7.98 0.08 9.00
C GLN A 174 8.63 1.36 8.48
N PRO A 175 9.67 1.88 9.16
CA PRO A 175 10.19 3.19 8.86
C PRO A 175 11.04 3.26 7.59
N ILE A 176 11.33 4.48 7.16
CA ILE A 176 12.42 4.78 6.22
C ILE A 176 13.76 4.68 6.94
N LYS A 177 14.78 4.20 6.23
CA LYS A 177 16.17 4.24 6.67
C LYS A 177 17.04 4.87 5.58
N LEU A 178 17.78 5.91 5.95
CA LEU A 178 18.58 6.69 5.03
C LEU A 178 19.99 6.11 4.87
N TYR A 179 20.49 6.19 3.65
CA TYR A 179 21.83 5.77 3.24
C TYR A 179 22.44 6.83 2.32
N ALA A 180 23.76 6.92 2.29
CA ALA A 180 24.47 7.81 1.36
C ALA A 180 25.59 7.05 0.65
N PHE A 181 25.47 6.89 -0.67
CA PHE A 181 26.53 6.35 -1.53
C PHE A 181 26.26 6.67 -3.02
N HIS A 182 27.29 6.96 -3.79
CA HIS A 182 27.14 7.40 -5.19
C HIS A 182 27.43 6.33 -6.25
N LYS A 183 28.05 5.19 -5.87
CA LYS A 183 28.39 4.10 -6.80
C LYS A 183 28.15 2.71 -6.18
N PRO A 184 27.81 1.67 -6.98
CA PRO A 184 27.64 0.29 -6.49
C PRO A 184 28.87 -0.29 -5.78
N SER A 185 30.07 0.22 -6.10
CA SER A 185 31.34 -0.23 -5.49
C SER A 185 31.64 0.43 -4.14
N GLN A 186 30.86 1.42 -3.72
CA GLN A 186 31.07 2.06 -2.43
C GLN A 186 30.38 1.30 -1.31
N LYS A 187 30.96 1.39 -0.11
CA LYS A 187 30.33 0.85 1.08
C LYS A 187 29.05 1.64 1.37
N ILE A 188 27.94 0.92 1.40
CA ILE A 188 26.64 1.44 1.80
C ILE A 188 26.65 1.63 3.31
N HIS A 189 26.65 2.88 3.77
CA HIS A 189 26.58 3.22 5.18
C HIS A 189 25.24 3.87 5.50
N PRO A 190 24.54 3.44 6.57
CA PRO A 190 23.37 4.15 7.05
C PRO A 190 23.79 5.51 7.61
N ILE A 191 22.98 6.52 7.38
CA ILE A 191 23.17 7.86 7.93
C ILE A 191 22.10 8.15 9.00
N PRO A 192 22.32 9.14 9.89
CA PRO A 192 21.29 9.60 10.80
C PRO A 192 20.02 10.05 10.07
N ASP A 193 18.89 9.98 10.77
CA ASP A 193 17.64 10.54 10.27
C ASP A 193 17.76 12.07 10.14
N ILE A 194 17.03 12.63 9.18
CA ILE A 194 16.97 14.08 8.94
C ILE A 194 15.52 14.56 9.01
N ALA A 195 15.33 15.88 9.06
CA ALA A 195 14.00 16.46 9.06
C ALA A 195 13.26 16.15 7.74
N THR A 196 11.94 15.97 7.84
CA THR A 196 11.09 15.58 6.71
C THR A 196 11.15 16.58 5.55
N ASP A 197 11.12 17.87 5.86
CA ASP A 197 11.19 18.97 4.89
C ASP A 197 12.55 19.02 4.18
N GLU A 198 13.64 18.80 4.92
CA GLU A 198 14.99 18.67 4.37
C GLU A 198 15.06 17.48 3.40
N LEU A 199 14.58 16.30 3.79
CA LEU A 199 14.56 15.14 2.91
C LEU A 199 13.74 15.39 1.63
N ILE A 200 12.55 15.98 1.76
CA ILE A 200 11.70 16.30 0.61
C ILE A 200 12.39 17.31 -0.31
N LYS A 201 13.10 18.30 0.24
CA LYS A 201 13.85 19.28 -0.53
C LYS A 201 15.01 18.64 -1.30
N GLU A 202 15.70 17.66 -0.71
CA GLU A 202 16.87 17.01 -1.32
C GLU A 202 16.51 16.01 -2.42
N ILE A 203 15.52 15.14 -2.20
CA ILE A 203 15.20 14.06 -3.16
C ILE A 203 13.87 14.25 -3.91
N GLY A 204 13.02 15.17 -3.44
CA GLY A 204 11.68 15.36 -3.98
C GLY A 204 10.64 14.36 -3.44
N MET A 205 9.38 14.80 -3.41
CA MET A 205 8.24 14.00 -2.92
C MET A 205 8.00 12.73 -3.75
N ASP A 206 8.23 12.79 -5.06
CA ASP A 206 7.99 11.66 -5.96
C ASP A 206 9.00 10.53 -5.74
N ALA A 207 10.29 10.87 -5.59
CA ALA A 207 11.33 9.90 -5.25
C ALA A 207 11.08 9.29 -3.88
N LEU A 208 10.69 10.12 -2.91
CA LEU A 208 10.32 9.67 -1.58
C LEU A 208 9.17 8.65 -1.63
N ARG A 209 8.08 8.94 -2.36
CA ARG A 209 6.95 7.99 -2.56
C ARG A 209 7.44 6.71 -3.24
N TRP A 210 8.15 6.83 -4.35
CA TRP A 210 8.62 5.68 -5.12
C TRP A 210 9.47 4.72 -4.29
N HIS A 211 10.51 5.24 -3.63
CA HIS A 211 11.43 4.42 -2.83
C HIS A 211 10.78 3.89 -1.54
N SER A 212 9.79 4.62 -1.00
CA SER A 212 8.96 4.14 0.11
C SER A 212 8.06 2.97 -0.28
N PHE A 213 7.52 2.99 -1.51
CA PHE A 213 6.59 1.98 -2.00
C PHE A 213 7.28 0.82 -2.69
N ARG A 214 8.54 0.93 -3.14
CA ARG A 214 9.28 -0.17 -3.76
C ARG A 214 9.47 -1.40 -2.88
N VAL A 215 9.30 -1.25 -1.57
CA VAL A 215 9.34 -2.35 -0.60
C VAL A 215 8.01 -2.46 0.14
N PRO A 216 7.65 -3.65 0.68
CA PRO A 216 6.44 -3.83 1.46
C PRO A 216 6.32 -2.81 2.61
N LEU A 217 5.10 -2.41 2.95
CA LEU A 217 4.86 -1.49 4.08
C LEU A 217 5.39 -2.06 5.40
N THR A 218 5.37 -3.38 5.55
CA THR A 218 5.87 -4.13 6.71
C THR A 218 7.38 -4.36 6.72
N GLY A 219 8.13 -3.83 5.74
CA GLY A 219 9.59 -3.87 5.69
C GLY A 219 10.20 -2.47 5.73
N VAL A 220 11.38 -2.32 6.34
CA VAL A 220 12.11 -1.03 6.39
C VAL A 220 12.45 -0.58 4.96
N ALA A 221 12.16 0.68 4.63
CA ALA A 221 12.43 1.24 3.30
C ALA A 221 13.81 1.90 3.23
N PRO A 222 14.78 1.31 2.52
CA PRO A 222 16.09 1.93 2.35
C PRO A 222 16.01 3.02 1.28
N ILE A 223 16.40 4.25 1.63
CA ILE A 223 16.49 5.37 0.69
C ILE A 223 17.94 5.82 0.61
N ASN A 224 18.52 5.75 -0.59
CA ASN A 224 19.83 6.32 -0.86
C ASN A 224 19.68 7.78 -1.30
N ILE A 225 19.97 8.71 -0.40
CA ILE A 225 19.80 10.15 -0.65
C ILE A 225 20.73 10.67 -1.76
N SER A 226 21.83 9.96 -2.05
CA SER A 226 22.78 10.36 -3.11
C SER A 226 22.29 10.05 -4.52
N THR A 227 21.30 9.17 -4.68
CA THR A 227 20.79 8.75 -6.00
C THR A 227 19.29 8.94 -6.14
N ALA A 228 18.51 8.85 -5.06
CA ALA A 228 17.05 8.97 -5.12
C ALA A 228 16.64 10.32 -5.72
N GLY A 229 15.80 10.29 -6.75
CA GLY A 229 15.30 11.49 -7.43
C GLY A 229 16.30 12.16 -8.37
N GLN A 230 17.53 11.65 -8.47
CA GLN A 230 18.53 12.18 -9.39
C GLN A 230 18.30 11.61 -10.81
N PRO A 231 18.51 12.41 -11.88
CA PRO A 231 18.31 11.98 -13.26
C PRO A 231 19.47 11.07 -13.75
N THR A 232 19.65 9.94 -13.07
CA THR A 232 20.77 9.02 -13.30
C THR A 232 20.27 7.60 -13.51
N PRO A 233 20.98 6.75 -14.27
CA PRO A 233 20.63 5.34 -14.42
C PRO A 233 20.65 4.54 -13.12
N ALA A 234 21.21 5.08 -12.03
CA ALA A 234 21.21 4.44 -10.71
C ALA A 234 19.86 4.57 -9.99
N ASP A 235 19.04 5.55 -10.35
CA ASP A 235 17.73 5.76 -9.74
C ASP A 235 16.63 5.00 -10.50
N SER A 236 15.87 4.15 -9.79
CA SER A 236 14.83 3.36 -10.45
C SER A 236 13.60 4.17 -10.81
N LEU A 237 13.28 5.25 -10.08
CA LEU A 237 12.20 6.16 -10.46
C LEU A 237 12.53 6.83 -11.79
N TYR A 238 13.71 7.43 -11.89
CA TYR A 238 14.16 8.07 -13.13
C TYR A 238 14.06 7.13 -14.33
N ARG A 239 14.51 5.88 -14.21
CA ARG A 239 14.41 4.89 -15.32
C ARG A 239 12.97 4.61 -15.74
N VAL A 240 12.06 4.48 -14.77
CA VAL A 240 10.63 4.25 -15.03
C VAL A 240 10.00 5.47 -15.71
N GLN A 241 10.27 6.67 -15.22
CA GLN A 241 9.80 7.93 -15.83
C GLN A 241 10.40 8.13 -17.23
N ALA A 242 11.68 7.84 -17.43
CA ALA A 242 12.36 7.95 -18.72
C ALA A 242 11.74 7.01 -19.78
N THR A 243 11.30 5.82 -19.39
CA THR A 243 10.58 4.91 -20.31
C THR A 243 9.22 5.46 -20.71
N HIS A 244 8.44 6.00 -19.78
CA HIS A 244 7.19 6.69 -20.09
C HIS A 244 7.41 7.88 -21.05
N ALA A 245 8.40 8.72 -20.74
CA ALA A 245 8.85 9.83 -21.57
C ALA A 245 9.22 9.37 -23.00
N ARG A 246 9.96 8.26 -23.12
CA ARG A 246 10.35 7.68 -24.41
C ARG A 246 9.15 7.17 -25.21
N CYS A 247 8.16 6.54 -24.56
CA CYS A 247 6.90 6.21 -25.22
C CYS A 247 6.23 7.45 -25.80
N CYS A 248 6.14 8.53 -25.03
CA CYS A 248 5.56 9.80 -25.48
C CYS A 248 6.32 10.37 -26.70
N ALA A 249 7.65 10.35 -26.70
CA ALA A 249 8.45 10.81 -27.84
C ALA A 249 8.25 9.95 -29.10
N LEU A 250 8.21 8.62 -28.95
CA LEU A 250 8.01 7.70 -30.07
C LEU A 250 6.62 7.89 -30.71
N LEU A 251 5.59 8.10 -29.89
CA LEU A 251 4.24 8.41 -30.36
C LEU A 251 4.18 9.75 -31.10
N LYS A 252 4.82 10.80 -30.56
CA LYS A 252 4.96 12.10 -31.26
C LYS A 252 5.63 11.94 -32.63
N ARG A 253 6.70 11.13 -32.70
CA ARG A 253 7.37 10.83 -33.97
C ARG A 253 6.46 10.07 -34.94
N ALA A 254 5.70 9.08 -34.46
CA ALA A 254 4.74 8.36 -35.29
C ALA A 254 3.65 9.28 -35.85
N ALA A 255 3.17 10.25 -35.06
CA ALA A 255 2.25 11.28 -35.53
C ALA A 255 2.85 12.16 -36.63
N GLN A 256 4.09 12.61 -36.47
CA GLN A 256 4.79 13.39 -37.49
C GLN A 256 5.00 12.61 -38.80
N GLN A 257 5.03 11.28 -38.73
CA GLN A 257 5.11 10.38 -39.88
C GLN A 257 3.74 10.04 -40.49
N GLY A 258 2.64 10.57 -39.92
CA GLY A 258 1.28 10.30 -40.38
C GLY A 258 0.79 8.87 -40.08
N ILE A 259 1.41 8.16 -39.14
CA ILE A 259 1.04 6.78 -38.76
C ILE A 259 -0.13 6.78 -37.77
N ILE A 260 -0.21 7.80 -36.91
CA ILE A 260 -1.27 8.00 -35.93
C ILE A 260 -1.65 9.49 -35.89
N GLU A 261 -2.86 9.80 -35.47
CA GLU A 261 -3.31 11.17 -35.27
C GLU A 261 -3.69 11.40 -33.80
N LEU A 262 -3.57 12.65 -33.36
CA LEU A 262 -4.11 13.09 -32.09
C LEU A 262 -5.54 13.57 -32.34
N ASP A 263 -6.51 13.01 -31.62
CA ASP A 263 -7.85 13.59 -31.63
C ASP A 263 -7.90 14.90 -30.84
N THR A 264 -9.04 15.58 -30.91
CA THR A 264 -9.25 16.90 -30.30
C THR A 264 -9.26 16.88 -28.76
N ASN A 265 -9.16 15.72 -28.12
CA ASN A 265 -9.13 15.55 -26.67
C ASN A 265 -7.74 15.12 -26.15
N ASP A 266 -6.68 15.32 -26.94
CA ASP A 266 -5.33 14.80 -26.67
C ASP A 266 -5.27 13.27 -26.51
N GLN A 267 -6.27 12.54 -27.06
CA GLN A 267 -6.24 11.08 -27.12
C GLN A 267 -5.70 10.65 -28.48
N TRP A 268 -4.77 9.71 -28.46
CA TRP A 268 -4.18 9.16 -29.67
C TRP A 268 -5.18 8.24 -30.36
N GLN A 269 -5.54 8.56 -31.59
CA GLN A 269 -6.33 7.71 -32.47
C GLN A 269 -5.46 7.19 -33.61
N ILE A 270 -5.62 5.89 -33.91
CA ILE A 270 -4.87 5.26 -35.00
C ILE A 270 -5.55 5.67 -36.30
N THR A 271 -4.90 6.52 -37.09
CA THR A 271 -5.33 6.80 -38.46
C THR A 271 -4.80 5.72 -39.38
N ALA A 272 -5.69 4.82 -39.79
CA ALA A 272 -5.34 3.81 -40.78
C ALA A 272 -5.24 4.45 -42.17
N ILE A 273 -4.02 4.77 -42.62
CA ILE A 273 -3.65 4.60 -44.04
C ILE A 273 -2.26 3.96 -44.08
N PRO A 274 -2.15 2.67 -44.46
CA PRO A 274 -0.84 2.04 -44.58
C PRO A 274 -0.13 2.58 -45.84
N PRO A 275 1.16 2.96 -45.79
CA PRO A 275 1.97 2.94 -47.01
C PRO A 275 2.10 1.48 -47.46
N SER A 276 1.70 1.23 -48.70
CA SER A 276 1.86 -0.06 -49.37
C SER A 276 3.34 -0.38 -49.57
N SER A 277 3.92 -1.16 -48.66
CA SER A 277 5.09 -1.96 -48.97
C SER A 277 5.34 -2.96 -47.84
N SER A 278 5.27 -4.22 -48.23
CA SER A 278 5.64 -5.40 -47.46
C SER A 278 7.05 -5.27 -46.86
N GLU A 279 7.15 -5.54 -45.58
CA GLU A 279 8.18 -6.38 -44.98
C GLU A 279 7.51 -6.98 -43.75
N ASN A 280 7.49 -8.32 -43.65
CA ASN A 280 6.98 -8.98 -42.44
C ASN A 280 7.66 -8.31 -41.24
N PRO A 281 6.91 -7.69 -40.30
CA PRO A 281 7.50 -7.27 -39.06
C PRO A 281 7.94 -8.58 -38.40
N GLY A 282 9.25 -8.84 -38.40
CA GLY A 282 9.79 -10.01 -37.72
C GLY A 282 9.25 -9.99 -36.30
N ASP A 283 8.53 -11.04 -35.91
CA ASP A 283 7.93 -11.20 -34.58
C ASP A 283 8.96 -10.79 -33.53
N ASN A 284 8.84 -9.57 -33.01
CA ASN A 284 9.74 -9.11 -31.97
C ASN A 284 9.36 -9.92 -30.72
N PRO A 285 10.24 -10.79 -30.20
CA PRO A 285 9.89 -11.68 -29.08
C PRO A 285 9.44 -10.91 -27.84
N HIS A 286 9.83 -9.63 -27.73
CA HIS A 286 9.42 -8.75 -26.64
C HIS A 286 7.99 -8.20 -26.80
N THR A 287 7.41 -8.18 -28.02
CA THR A 287 6.03 -7.72 -28.26
C THR A 287 5.02 -8.60 -27.53
N LEU A 288 5.13 -9.93 -27.66
CA LEU A 288 4.25 -10.88 -26.98
C LEU A 288 4.43 -10.80 -25.45
N THR A 289 5.67 -10.73 -24.99
CA THR A 289 6.00 -10.61 -23.56
C THR A 289 5.38 -9.34 -22.96
N LEU A 290 5.55 -8.20 -23.63
CA LEU A 290 5.01 -6.91 -23.19
C LEU A 290 3.47 -6.91 -23.20
N THR A 291 2.87 -7.53 -24.21
CA THR A 291 1.41 -7.68 -24.30
C THR A 291 0.85 -8.46 -23.12
N HIS A 292 1.47 -9.59 -22.77
CA HIS A 292 1.06 -10.39 -21.62
C HIS A 292 1.22 -9.61 -20.29
N GLN A 293 2.34 -8.91 -20.12
CA GLN A 293 2.57 -8.08 -18.93
C GLN A 293 1.49 -6.98 -18.80
N LEU A 294 1.16 -6.29 -19.90
CA LEU A 294 0.10 -5.29 -19.90
C LEU A 294 -1.27 -5.90 -19.55
N GLN A 295 -1.58 -7.08 -20.10
CA GLN A 295 -2.81 -7.83 -19.78
C GLN A 295 -2.91 -8.26 -18.32
N SER A 296 -1.78 -8.52 -17.65
CA SER A 296 -1.77 -8.84 -16.20
C SER A 296 -1.95 -7.62 -15.29
N THR A 297 -1.85 -6.39 -15.81
CA THR A 297 -1.92 -5.15 -15.01
C THR A 297 -3.16 -5.06 -14.13
N PRO A 298 -4.39 -5.33 -14.62
CA PRO A 298 -5.60 -5.25 -13.79
C PRO A 298 -5.56 -6.22 -12.60
N GLN A 299 -5.05 -7.43 -12.81
CA GLN A 299 -4.93 -8.44 -11.75
C GLN A 299 -3.89 -8.01 -10.70
N ILE A 300 -2.77 -7.44 -11.12
CA ILE A 300 -1.74 -6.91 -10.21
C ILE A 300 -2.30 -5.74 -9.40
N LEU A 301 -3.08 -4.87 -10.02
CA LEU A 301 -3.74 -3.75 -9.35
C LEU A 301 -4.74 -4.23 -8.29
N GLU A 302 -5.57 -5.22 -8.63
CA GLU A 302 -6.51 -5.84 -7.69
C GLU A 302 -5.79 -6.48 -6.50
N GLN A 303 -4.73 -7.25 -6.77
CA GLN A 303 -3.91 -7.85 -5.73
C GLN A 303 -3.23 -6.80 -4.84
N SER A 304 -2.70 -5.74 -5.45
CA SER A 304 -2.08 -4.62 -4.73
C SER A 304 -3.08 -3.91 -3.82
N ALA A 305 -4.31 -3.66 -4.28
CA ALA A 305 -5.35 -3.06 -3.45
C ALA A 305 -5.82 -3.99 -2.33
N LYS A 306 -6.01 -5.28 -2.62
CA LYS A 306 -6.44 -6.28 -1.65
C LYS A 306 -5.48 -6.37 -0.47
N GLU A 307 -4.17 -6.35 -0.71
CA GLU A 307 -3.15 -6.47 0.33
C GLU A 307 -2.65 -5.12 0.86
N LEU A 308 -3.08 -4.02 0.24
CA LEU A 308 -2.51 -2.68 0.39
C LEU A 308 -0.98 -2.67 0.17
N ALA A 309 -0.56 -3.25 -0.95
CA ALA A 309 0.83 -3.55 -1.30
C ALA A 309 1.26 -2.78 -2.56
N PRO A 310 1.52 -1.45 -2.49
CA PRO A 310 1.92 -0.65 -3.65
C PRO A 310 3.26 -1.09 -4.26
N ASN A 311 4.09 -1.86 -3.53
CA ASN A 311 5.32 -2.45 -4.05
C ASN A 311 5.09 -3.38 -5.24
N LEU A 312 3.93 -4.04 -5.33
CA LEU A 312 3.60 -4.87 -6.49
C LEU A 312 3.49 -4.04 -7.77
N LEU A 313 2.99 -2.80 -7.67
CA LEU A 313 2.91 -1.88 -8.80
C LEU A 313 4.28 -1.34 -9.21
N CYS A 314 5.14 -1.02 -8.24
CA CYS A 314 6.52 -0.62 -8.51
C CYS A 314 7.29 -1.73 -9.24
N GLN A 315 7.18 -2.97 -8.76
CA GLN A 315 7.83 -4.14 -9.38
C GLN A 315 7.29 -4.39 -10.79
N HIS A 316 5.97 -4.22 -11.00
CA HIS A 316 5.36 -4.34 -12.31
C HIS A 316 5.89 -3.29 -13.30
N LEU A 317 5.98 -2.03 -12.87
CA LEU A 317 6.56 -0.96 -13.69
C LEU A 317 8.04 -1.19 -14.00
N GLU A 318 8.83 -1.66 -13.04
CA GLU A 318 10.24 -2.04 -13.28
C GLU A 318 10.36 -3.18 -14.31
N THR A 319 9.47 -4.18 -14.23
CA THR A 319 9.41 -5.32 -15.16
C THR A 319 9.02 -4.89 -16.58
N LEU A 320 7.97 -4.07 -16.70
CA LEU A 320 7.55 -3.48 -17.98
C LEU A 320 8.69 -2.64 -18.58
N ARG A 321 9.37 -1.86 -17.75
CA ARG A 321 10.49 -1.00 -18.16
C ARG A 321 11.63 -1.81 -18.77
N GLU A 322 11.99 -2.95 -18.17
CA GLU A 322 13.03 -3.85 -18.69
C GLU A 322 12.66 -4.42 -20.06
N THR A 323 11.41 -4.86 -20.20
CA THR A 323 10.91 -5.39 -21.47
C THR A 323 10.86 -4.30 -22.55
N CYS A 324 10.43 -3.09 -22.19
CA CYS A 324 10.42 -1.93 -23.09
C CYS A 324 11.83 -1.56 -23.56
N GLU A 325 12.82 -1.58 -22.66
CA GLU A 325 14.21 -1.24 -22.99
C GLU A 325 14.80 -2.14 -24.09
N LEU A 326 14.46 -3.44 -24.06
CA LEU A 326 14.83 -4.39 -25.10
C LEU A 326 14.00 -4.19 -26.37
N TRP A 327 12.67 -4.07 -26.20
CA TRP A 327 11.74 -3.90 -27.31
C TRP A 327 12.04 -2.66 -28.16
N PHE A 328 12.40 -1.53 -27.53
CA PHE A 328 12.73 -0.29 -28.23
C PHE A 328 13.97 -0.37 -29.14
N LYS A 329 14.87 -1.35 -28.96
CA LYS A 329 16.08 -1.49 -29.78
C LYS A 329 15.77 -1.97 -31.20
N SER A 330 14.68 -2.70 -31.37
CA SER A 330 14.23 -3.29 -32.63
C SER A 330 12.81 -2.84 -33.00
N LEU A 331 12.36 -1.71 -32.46
CA LEU A 331 11.03 -1.18 -32.69
C LEU A 331 10.93 -0.48 -34.04
N THR A 332 9.98 -0.91 -34.86
CA THR A 332 9.50 -0.18 -36.05
C THR A 332 8.25 0.63 -35.71
N LEU A 333 8.13 1.83 -36.29
CA LEU A 333 6.93 2.64 -36.13
C LEU A 333 5.92 2.24 -37.21
N ASP A 334 5.03 1.33 -36.84
CA ASP A 334 3.87 0.90 -37.61
C ASP A 334 2.62 0.96 -36.73
N ALA A 335 1.43 0.76 -37.31
CA ALA A 335 0.17 0.91 -36.58
C ALA A 335 0.04 -0.05 -35.38
N GLU A 336 0.53 -1.28 -35.49
CA GLU A 336 0.44 -2.30 -34.44
C GLU A 336 1.35 -1.94 -33.25
N ASN A 337 2.61 -1.61 -33.54
CA ASN A 337 3.57 -1.18 -32.53
C ASN A 337 3.17 0.16 -31.88
N CYS A 338 2.56 1.07 -32.62
CA CYS A 338 1.99 2.29 -32.05
C CYS A 338 0.83 2.01 -31.10
N THR A 339 -0.03 1.03 -31.42
CA THR A 339 -1.10 0.58 -30.52
C THR A 339 -0.53 0.05 -29.20
N LEU A 340 0.54 -0.74 -29.28
CA LEU A 340 1.21 -1.26 -28.10
C LEU A 340 1.91 -0.15 -27.31
N LEU A 341 2.60 0.79 -27.97
CA LEU A 341 3.19 1.98 -27.35
C LEU A 341 2.16 2.80 -26.54
N LEU A 342 0.96 2.97 -27.09
CA LEU A 342 -0.13 3.67 -26.39
C LEU A 342 -0.56 2.97 -25.12
N LYS A 343 -0.74 1.66 -25.18
CA LYS A 343 -1.07 0.85 -23.99
C LYS A 343 0.02 0.93 -22.92
N VAL A 344 1.30 0.91 -23.33
CA VAL A 344 2.43 1.09 -22.41
C VAL A 344 2.41 2.48 -21.79
N LYS A 345 2.32 3.55 -22.60
CA LYS A 345 2.25 4.94 -22.11
C LYS A 345 1.13 5.08 -21.07
N GLN A 346 -0.08 4.65 -21.43
CA GLN A 346 -1.26 4.75 -20.58
C GLN A 346 -1.08 3.96 -19.27
N THR A 347 -0.55 2.75 -19.34
CA THR A 347 -0.31 1.92 -18.14
C THR A 347 0.68 2.59 -17.17
N PHE A 348 1.79 3.13 -17.68
CA PHE A 348 2.74 3.87 -16.85
C PHE A 348 2.10 5.13 -16.24
N PHE A 349 1.33 5.88 -17.03
CA PHE A 349 0.63 7.06 -16.57
C PHE A 349 -0.38 6.73 -15.46
N ASP A 350 -1.23 5.72 -15.66
CA ASP A 350 -2.26 5.35 -14.70
C ASP A 350 -1.65 4.87 -13.38
N ILE A 351 -0.61 4.04 -13.42
CA ILE A 351 0.02 3.55 -12.20
C ILE A 351 0.79 4.68 -11.50
N LEU A 352 1.62 5.47 -12.20
CA LEU A 352 2.40 6.54 -11.57
C LEU A 352 1.48 7.67 -11.08
N GLN A 353 0.71 8.28 -11.98
CA GLN A 353 -0.05 9.50 -11.72
C GLN A 353 -1.34 9.21 -10.94
N ASN A 354 -2.15 8.28 -11.43
CA ASN A 354 -3.50 8.08 -10.92
C ASN A 354 -3.51 7.27 -9.62
N VAL A 355 -2.67 6.23 -9.53
CA VAL A 355 -2.54 5.37 -8.35
C VAL A 355 -1.49 5.89 -7.37
N LEU A 356 -0.22 5.94 -7.77
CA LEU A 356 0.90 6.20 -6.84
C LEU A 356 1.07 7.68 -6.47
N LYS A 357 0.41 8.60 -7.19
CA LYS A 357 0.56 10.06 -7.04
C LYS A 357 2.00 10.51 -7.27
N ILE A 358 2.64 9.95 -8.28
CA ILE A 358 3.98 10.27 -8.76
C ILE A 358 3.84 10.84 -10.16
N GLN A 359 4.55 11.93 -10.46
CA GLN A 359 4.48 12.55 -11.76
C GLN A 359 4.93 11.58 -12.87
N ALA A 360 4.04 11.32 -13.82
CA ALA A 360 4.39 10.65 -15.07
C ALA A 360 5.03 11.67 -16.02
N ALA A 361 6.36 11.79 -15.98
CA ALA A 361 7.07 12.77 -16.80
C ALA A 361 6.79 12.55 -18.29
N GLU A 362 6.19 13.54 -18.93
CA GLU A 362 6.18 13.69 -20.38
C GLU A 362 7.31 14.67 -20.70
N LEU A 363 8.26 14.30 -21.56
CA LEU A 363 9.47 15.08 -21.82
C LEU A 363 9.24 16.60 -21.83
N ALA A 364 9.74 17.27 -20.80
CA ALA A 364 10.13 18.67 -20.90
C ALA A 364 11.47 18.69 -21.66
N GLY A 365 11.40 18.88 -22.97
CA GLY A 365 12.53 19.27 -23.82
C GLY A 365 13.83 18.49 -23.64
N VAL A 366 13.91 17.27 -24.15
CA VAL A 366 15.19 16.77 -24.66
C VAL A 366 15.22 17.14 -26.14
N ASN A 367 15.73 18.34 -26.41
CA ASN A 367 16.19 18.76 -27.74
C ASN A 367 17.57 18.16 -28.01
#